data_AF-A0A9D6QQ77-F1
#
_entry.id   AF-A0A9D6QQ77-F1
#
_cell.length_a   1.000
_cell.length_b   1.000
_cell.length_c   1.000
_cell.angle_alpha   90.00
_cell.angle_beta   90.00
_cell.angle_gamma   90.00
#
_symmetry.space_group_name_H-M   'P 1'
#
loop_
_entity.id
_entity.type
_entity.pdbx_description
1 polymer ?
#
loop_
_entity_poly.entity_id
_entity_poly.type
_entity_poly.pdbx_seq_one_letter_code
_entity_poly.pdbx_strand_id
1 'polypeptide(L)'
;MSDTTSVYTETEHRLHATVRVLLSPGIWLVLGSQIALLFSLQWRAPQNTTPVVSALTLLMTLFALMLFFYLQASAFYALTRDKNPLTIKVVVSAGKEIFAAFLLLTLKAGLLLMLILNVSLYIAMLITGHDLQTVVNAIAPFGVSIGLLAFIFVYWLPYVFVHREFRLFTSLRRALKIAWTRLAHCGFLALLVIAPIVVSELLPAASPAWLDLSMSVLSGLLSWIAYLYCVQVLQQNPTLGAAAA
;
A
#
# COMPACT_ATOMS: atom_id res chain seq x y z
N MET A 1 27.15 -28.91 -21.19
CA MET A 1 26.48 -28.58 -19.91
C MET A 1 26.70 -27.09 -19.74
N SER A 2 25.86 -26.32 -20.42
CA SER A 2 26.06 -24.89 -20.66
C SER A 2 25.15 -24.14 -19.71
N ASP A 3 25.75 -23.52 -18.70
CA ASP A 3 25.09 -22.69 -17.71
C ASP A 3 24.61 -21.40 -18.38
N THR A 4 23.43 -21.42 -18.99
CA THR A 4 22.75 -20.22 -19.46
C THR A 4 22.03 -19.60 -18.27
N THR A 5 22.77 -18.87 -17.44
CA THR A 5 22.17 -17.84 -16.59
C THR A 5 21.63 -16.75 -17.52
N SER A 6 20.42 -16.96 -18.05
CA SER A 6 19.72 -15.94 -18.83
C SER A 6 19.55 -14.72 -17.95
N VAL A 7 20.35 -13.69 -18.23
CA VAL A 7 20.17 -12.35 -17.68
C VAL A 7 18.82 -11.88 -18.19
N TYR A 8 17.78 -12.09 -17.39
CA TYR A 8 16.42 -11.66 -17.71
C TYR A 8 16.45 -10.17 -17.99
N THR A 9 15.83 -9.77 -19.09
CA THR A 9 15.71 -8.36 -19.47
C THR A 9 14.70 -7.67 -18.54
N GLU A 10 14.86 -6.36 -18.33
CA GLU A 10 13.97 -5.58 -17.44
C GLU A 10 12.49 -5.72 -17.83
N THR A 11 12.23 -5.83 -19.14
CA THR A 11 10.90 -6.07 -19.72
C THR A 11 10.32 -7.42 -19.30
N GLU A 12 11.13 -8.48 -19.21
CA GLU A 12 10.68 -9.80 -18.75
C GLU A 12 10.36 -9.80 -17.25
N HIS A 13 11.08 -9.01 -16.43
CA HIS A 13 10.73 -8.83 -15.02
C HIS A 13 9.38 -8.12 -14.84
N ARG A 14 9.10 -7.09 -15.65
CA ARG A 14 7.81 -6.40 -15.64
C ARG A 14 6.68 -7.34 -16.09
N LEU A 15 6.89 -8.11 -17.15
CA LEU A 15 5.90 -9.06 -17.68
C LEU A 15 5.63 -10.19 -16.67
N HIS A 16 6.68 -10.78 -16.10
CA HIS A 16 6.56 -11.86 -15.13
C HIS A 16 5.88 -11.40 -13.84
N ALA A 17 6.19 -10.19 -13.35
CA ALA A 17 5.50 -9.60 -12.21
C ALA A 17 4.00 -9.39 -12.49
N THR A 18 3.67 -8.88 -13.68
CA THR A 18 2.28 -8.64 -14.10
C THR A 18 1.48 -9.94 -14.19
N VAL A 19 2.02 -10.94 -14.90
CA VAL A 19 1.38 -12.25 -15.08
C VAL A 19 1.20 -12.96 -13.74
N ARG A 20 2.22 -12.92 -12.87
CA ARG A 20 2.15 -13.54 -11.54
C ARG A 20 1.10 -12.88 -10.65
N VAL A 21 0.96 -11.55 -10.69
CA VAL A 21 -0.07 -10.85 -9.92
C VAL A 21 -1.46 -11.22 -10.42
N LEU A 22 -1.68 -11.18 -11.74
CA LEU A 22 -2.98 -11.44 -12.34
C LEU A 22 -3.47 -12.88 -12.09
N LEU A 23 -2.55 -13.85 -12.13
CA LEU A 23 -2.83 -15.28 -11.92
C LEU A 23 -2.83 -15.71 -10.45
N SER A 24 -2.57 -14.80 -9.50
CA SER A 24 -2.49 -15.15 -8.07
C SER A 24 -3.87 -15.05 -7.39
N PRO A 25 -4.58 -16.17 -7.13
CA PRO A 25 -5.87 -16.13 -6.43
C PRO A 25 -5.76 -15.52 -5.02
N GLY A 26 -4.59 -15.59 -4.38
CA GLY A 26 -4.34 -14.91 -3.10
C GLY A 26 -4.44 -13.38 -3.19
N ILE A 27 -4.04 -12.76 -4.30
CA ILE A 27 -4.14 -11.30 -4.49
C ILE A 27 -5.59 -10.90 -4.75
N TRP A 28 -6.33 -11.67 -5.53
CA TRP A 28 -7.76 -11.48 -5.73
C TRP A 28 -8.55 -11.57 -4.43
N LEU A 29 -8.15 -12.46 -3.50
CA LEU A 29 -8.75 -12.52 -2.17
C LEU A 29 -8.52 -11.23 -1.37
N VAL A 30 -7.32 -10.64 -1.45
CA VAL A 30 -7.00 -9.37 -0.77
C VAL A 30 -7.75 -8.20 -1.41
N LEU A 31 -7.86 -8.15 -2.73
CA LEU A 31 -8.66 -7.14 -3.43
C LEU A 31 -10.15 -7.31 -3.11
N GLY A 32 -10.65 -8.54 -3.06
CA GLY A 32 -12.02 -8.83 -2.66
C GLY A 32 -12.32 -8.38 -1.23
N SER A 33 -11.39 -8.59 -0.29
CA SER A 33 -11.55 -8.10 1.08
C SER A 33 -11.44 -6.58 1.19
N GLN A 34 -10.64 -5.92 0.35
CA GLN A 34 -10.61 -4.46 0.23
C GLN A 34 -11.97 -3.91 -0.21
N ILE A 35 -12.57 -4.51 -1.24
CA ILE A 35 -13.89 -4.13 -1.74
C ILE A 35 -14.94 -4.35 -0.64
N ALA A 36 -14.94 -5.51 0.00
CA ALA A 36 -15.86 -5.81 1.10
C ALA A 36 -15.73 -4.80 2.25
N LEU A 37 -14.51 -4.38 2.56
CA LEU A 37 -14.25 -3.35 3.57
C LEU A 37 -14.79 -1.98 3.14
N LEU A 38 -14.60 -1.57 1.88
CA LEU A 38 -15.16 -0.32 1.35
C LEU A 38 -16.69 -0.30 1.44
N PHE A 39 -17.35 -1.39 1.04
CA PHE A 39 -18.80 -1.54 1.20
C PHE A 39 -19.24 -1.50 2.67
N SER A 40 -18.50 -2.16 3.56
CA SER A 40 -18.76 -2.15 5.01
C SER A 40 -18.68 -0.74 5.60
N LEU A 41 -17.69 0.07 5.17
CA LEU A 41 -17.52 1.45 5.63
C LEU A 41 -18.61 2.40 5.11
N GLN A 42 -19.18 2.13 3.93
CA GLN A 42 -20.32 2.87 3.39
C GLN A 42 -21.63 2.50 4.08
N TRP A 43 -21.72 1.29 4.64
CA TRP A 43 -22.86 0.81 5.41
C TRP A 43 -22.90 1.45 6.81
N ARG A 44 -23.08 2.78 6.88
CA ARG A 44 -23.28 3.48 8.14
C ARG A 44 -24.69 3.22 8.68
N ALA A 45 -24.77 2.82 9.95
CA ALA A 45 -26.02 2.77 10.68
C ALA A 45 -26.70 4.15 10.67
N PRO A 46 -28.02 4.24 10.48
CA PRO A 46 -28.75 5.51 10.57
C PRO A 46 -28.44 6.21 11.90
N GLN A 47 -28.30 7.55 11.88
CA GLN A 47 -27.92 8.34 13.07
C GLN A 47 -28.86 8.16 14.29
N ASN A 48 -30.03 7.53 14.09
CA ASN A 48 -31.04 7.25 15.13
C ASN A 48 -31.05 5.79 15.62
N THR A 49 -29.98 5.01 15.44
CA THR A 49 -29.91 3.63 15.96
C THR A 49 -29.56 3.58 17.45
N THR A 50 -30.08 2.57 18.15
CA THR A 50 -29.78 2.30 19.56
C THR A 50 -28.27 2.10 19.79
N PRO A 51 -27.73 2.43 20.98
CA PRO A 51 -26.29 2.35 21.28
C PRO A 51 -25.69 0.94 21.13
N VAL A 52 -26.52 -0.10 21.19
CA VAL A 52 -26.10 -1.49 20.97
C VAL A 52 -25.83 -1.77 19.48
N VAL A 53 -26.64 -1.21 18.58
CA VAL A 53 -26.48 -1.38 17.13
C VAL A 53 -25.22 -0.65 16.65
N SER A 54 -24.96 0.56 17.17
CA SER A 54 -23.73 1.29 16.85
C SER A 54 -22.47 0.59 17.36
N ALA A 55 -22.51 0.01 18.57
CA ALA A 55 -21.40 -0.79 19.11
C ALA A 55 -21.13 -2.06 18.28
N LEU A 56 -22.18 -2.76 17.83
CA LEU A 56 -22.05 -3.95 16.98
C LEU A 56 -21.48 -3.59 15.60
N THR A 57 -21.95 -2.50 14.96
CA THR A 57 -21.40 -2.03 13.69
C THR A 57 -19.91 -1.70 13.84
N LEU A 58 -19.52 -0.99 14.90
CA LEU A 58 -18.12 -0.65 15.17
C LEU A 58 -17.26 -1.90 15.38
N LEU A 59 -17.75 -2.89 16.12
CA LEU A 59 -17.06 -4.18 16.31
C LEU A 59 -16.86 -4.92 14.98
N MET A 60 -17.89 -4.98 14.13
CA MET A 60 -17.82 -5.61 12.82
C MET A 60 -16.83 -4.89 11.90
N THR A 61 -16.81 -3.56 11.90
CA THR A 61 -15.83 -2.77 11.13
C THR A 61 -14.41 -3.00 11.62
N LEU A 62 -14.19 -3.03 12.94
CA LEU A 62 -12.87 -3.33 13.52
C LEU A 62 -12.40 -4.74 13.15
N PHE A 63 -13.29 -5.73 13.19
CA PHE A 63 -12.98 -7.10 12.80
C PHE A 63 -12.62 -7.18 11.32
N ALA A 64 -13.40 -6.52 10.45
CA ALA A 64 -13.12 -6.45 9.02
C ALA A 64 -11.77 -5.78 8.73
N LEU A 65 -11.44 -4.69 9.44
CA LEU A 65 -10.14 -4.03 9.34
C LEU A 65 -9.00 -4.96 9.77
N MET A 66 -9.13 -5.63 10.92
CA MET A 66 -8.13 -6.57 11.42
C MET A 66 -7.89 -7.71 10.44
N LEU A 67 -8.97 -8.30 9.90
CA LEU A 67 -8.88 -9.34 8.89
C LEU A 67 -8.21 -8.83 7.62
N PHE A 68 -8.54 -7.63 7.17
CA PHE A 68 -7.94 -7.00 6.00
C PHE A 68 -6.43 -6.79 6.18
N PHE A 69 -6.01 -6.20 7.31
CA PHE A 69 -4.60 -6.00 7.61
C PHE A 69 -3.85 -7.33 7.72
N TYR A 70 -4.47 -8.36 8.29
CA TYR A 70 -3.90 -9.70 8.35
C TYR A 70 -3.65 -10.25 6.95
N LEU A 71 -4.66 -10.22 6.08
CA LEU A 71 -4.56 -10.72 4.72
C LEU A 71 -3.52 -9.94 3.89
N GLN A 72 -3.46 -8.62 4.02
CA GLN A 72 -2.44 -7.79 3.38
C GLN A 72 -1.03 -8.17 3.83
N ALA A 73 -0.77 -8.19 5.14
CA ALA A 73 0.53 -8.53 5.71
C ALA A 73 1.01 -9.91 5.24
N SER A 74 0.07 -10.85 5.19
CA SER A 74 0.36 -12.22 4.79
C SER A 74 0.67 -12.34 3.31
N ALA A 75 -0.08 -11.65 2.44
CA ALA A 75 0.19 -11.61 1.02
C ALA A 75 1.54 -10.94 0.72
N PHE A 76 1.86 -9.83 1.40
CA PHE A 76 3.16 -9.17 1.27
C PHE A 76 4.32 -10.10 1.64
N TYR A 77 4.21 -10.81 2.77
CA TYR A 77 5.24 -11.75 3.21
C TYR A 77 5.35 -12.99 2.32
N ALA A 78 4.22 -13.56 1.88
CA ALA A 78 4.25 -14.73 1.00
C ALA A 78 4.85 -14.40 -0.38
N LEU A 79 4.63 -13.19 -0.90
CA LEU A 79 5.27 -12.71 -2.13
C LEU A 79 6.80 -12.60 -2.02
N THR A 80 7.34 -12.32 -0.83
CA THR A 80 8.79 -12.22 -0.62
C THR A 80 9.47 -13.57 -0.40
N ARG A 81 8.71 -14.65 -0.16
CA ARG A 81 9.26 -15.98 0.14
C ARG A 81 9.29 -16.92 -1.07
N ASP A 82 8.20 -16.95 -1.84
CA ASP A 82 8.05 -17.88 -2.96
C ASP A 82 8.16 -17.16 -4.31
N LYS A 83 8.59 -17.89 -5.36
CA LYS A 83 8.56 -17.43 -6.75
C LYS A 83 7.25 -17.79 -7.49
N ASN A 84 6.42 -18.63 -6.87
CA ASN A 84 5.18 -19.15 -7.44
C ASN A 84 3.96 -18.24 -7.23
N PRO A 85 2.90 -18.33 -8.05
CA PRO A 85 1.64 -17.61 -7.83
C PRO A 85 1.02 -17.95 -6.46
N LEU A 86 0.43 -16.95 -5.79
CA LEU A 86 -0.08 -17.13 -4.43
C LEU A 86 -1.37 -17.92 -4.40
N THR A 87 -1.34 -19.00 -3.62
CA THR A 87 -2.54 -19.74 -3.22
C THR A 87 -3.13 -19.17 -1.93
N ILE A 88 -4.45 -19.30 -1.77
CA ILE A 88 -5.19 -18.80 -0.60
C ILE A 88 -4.64 -19.39 0.71
N LYS A 89 -4.30 -20.69 0.72
CA LYS A 89 -3.77 -21.37 1.90
C LYS A 89 -2.45 -20.75 2.39
N VAL A 90 -1.57 -20.38 1.46
CA VAL A 90 -0.28 -19.75 1.77
C VAL A 90 -0.50 -18.35 2.34
N VAL A 91 -1.45 -17.58 1.78
CA VAL A 91 -1.82 -16.27 2.34
C VAL A 91 -2.34 -16.41 3.76
N VAL A 92 -3.23 -17.36 4.05
CA VAL A 92 -3.79 -17.47 5.42
C VAL A 92 -2.74 -17.94 6.44
N SER A 93 -1.80 -18.81 6.07
CA SER A 93 -0.81 -19.34 7.01
C SER A 93 0.39 -18.42 7.24
N ALA A 94 0.81 -17.66 6.22
CA ALA A 94 2.03 -16.85 6.27
C ALA A 94 1.94 -15.67 7.26
N GLY A 95 0.74 -15.17 7.55
CA GLY A 95 0.53 -14.00 8.42
C GLY A 95 0.91 -14.19 9.88
N LYS A 96 0.81 -15.42 10.41
CA LYS A 96 0.93 -15.69 11.85
C LYS A 96 2.25 -15.19 12.45
N GLU A 97 3.34 -15.28 11.71
CA GLU A 97 4.68 -14.92 12.18
C GLU A 97 4.96 -13.41 12.18
N ILE A 98 4.28 -12.65 11.31
CA ILE A 98 4.64 -11.25 11.01
C ILE A 98 3.52 -10.28 11.36
N PHE A 99 2.28 -10.76 11.53
CA PHE A 99 1.12 -9.89 11.74
C PHE A 99 1.31 -8.90 12.90
N ALA A 100 1.78 -9.35 14.06
CA ALA A 100 1.98 -8.47 15.21
C ALA A 100 3.03 -7.37 14.93
N ALA A 101 4.15 -7.75 14.30
CA ALA A 101 5.21 -6.80 13.95
C ALA A 101 4.75 -5.80 12.87
N PHE A 102 4.00 -6.27 11.87
CA PHE A 102 3.40 -5.43 10.84
C PHE A 102 2.34 -4.49 11.41
N LEU A 103 1.44 -4.98 12.27
CA LEU A 103 0.41 -4.17 12.92
C LEU A 103 1.05 -3.04 13.74
N LEU A 104 2.10 -3.36 14.49
CA LEU A 104 2.82 -2.39 15.30
C LEU A 104 3.61 -1.39 14.44
N LEU A 105 4.16 -1.83 13.31
CA LEU A 105 4.80 -0.95 12.33
C LEU A 105 3.80 0.00 11.69
N THR A 106 2.65 -0.51 11.24
CA THR A 106 1.56 0.27 10.64
C THR A 106 0.98 1.26 11.64
N LEU A 107 0.83 0.87 12.91
CA LEU A 107 0.40 1.77 13.97
C LEU A 107 1.40 2.90 14.19
N LYS A 108 2.71 2.59 14.26
CA LYS A 108 3.77 3.60 14.37
C LYS A 108 3.80 4.54 13.17
N ALA A 109 3.62 4.01 11.96
CA ALA A 109 3.58 4.79 10.74
C ALA A 109 2.36 5.71 10.69
N GLY A 110 1.20 5.21 11.09
CA GLY A 110 -0.04 5.99 11.21
C GLY A 110 0.09 7.12 12.24
N LEU A 111 0.68 6.83 13.41
CA LEU A 111 0.95 7.85 14.44
C LEU A 111 1.93 8.92 13.94
N LEU A 112 3.00 8.51 13.25
CA LEU A 112 3.95 9.45 12.65
C LEU A 112 3.28 10.32 11.58
N LEU A 113 2.45 9.72 10.72
CA LEU A 113 1.70 10.45 9.70
C LEU A 113 0.74 11.46 10.32
N MET A 114 -0.02 11.06 11.34
CA MET A 114 -0.90 11.99 12.07
C MET A 114 -0.12 13.13 12.71
N LEU A 115 1.05 12.84 13.29
CA LEU A 115 1.92 13.88 13.85
C LEU A 115 2.39 14.86 12.78
N ILE A 116 2.87 14.36 11.64
CA ILE A 116 3.33 15.20 10.52
C ILE A 116 2.19 16.07 9.99
N LEU A 117 0.99 15.48 9.79
CA LEU A 117 -0.19 16.22 9.34
C LEU A 117 -0.62 17.28 10.36
N ASN A 118 -0.57 16.97 11.65
CA ASN A 118 -0.95 17.93 12.68
C ASN A 118 0.04 19.09 12.76
N VAL A 119 1.34 18.79 12.73
CA VAL A 119 2.40 19.82 12.69
C VAL A 119 2.30 20.67 11.43
N SER A 120 2.06 20.08 10.25
CA SER A 120 1.92 20.84 9.01
C SER A 120 0.69 21.73 9.01
N LEU A 121 -0.45 21.24 9.53
CA LEU A 121 -1.64 22.05 9.74
C LEU A 121 -1.38 23.20 10.70
N TYR A 122 -0.68 22.95 11.81
CA TYR A 122 -0.35 24.00 12.78
C TYR A 122 0.56 25.07 12.18
N ILE A 123 1.59 24.68 11.42
CA ILE A 123 2.46 25.61 10.70
C ILE A 123 1.64 26.40 9.65
N ALA A 124 0.76 25.73 8.90
CA ALA A 124 -0.09 26.38 7.91
C ALA A 124 -1.03 27.41 8.57
N MET A 125 -1.61 27.09 9.72
CA MET A 125 -2.42 28.04 10.51
C MET A 125 -1.59 29.22 11.02
N LEU A 126 -0.36 28.99 11.48
CA LEU A 126 0.54 30.07 11.90
C LEU A 126 0.93 31.02 10.76
N ILE A 127 1.16 30.49 9.56
CA ILE A 127 1.57 31.29 8.39
C ILE A 127 0.39 32.05 7.79
N THR A 128 -0.78 31.40 7.67
CA THR A 128 -1.95 31.99 7.02
C THR A 128 -2.81 32.82 7.97
N GLY A 129 -2.71 32.60 9.28
CA GLY A 129 -3.58 33.22 10.28
C GLY A 129 -5.05 32.81 10.14
N HIS A 130 -5.34 31.77 9.35
CA HIS A 130 -6.71 31.31 9.09
C HIS A 130 -7.13 30.21 10.06
N ASP A 131 -8.44 30.13 10.31
CA ASP A 131 -9.03 29.05 11.11
C ASP A 131 -8.83 27.68 10.46
N LEU A 132 -8.78 26.65 11.32
CA LEU A 132 -8.49 25.26 10.96
C LEU A 132 -9.37 24.78 9.80
N GLN A 133 -10.65 25.16 9.79
CA GLN A 133 -11.61 24.72 8.78
C GLN A 133 -11.29 25.28 7.39
N THR A 134 -10.78 26.51 7.31
CA THR A 134 -10.40 27.15 6.05
C THR A 134 -9.10 26.54 5.51
N VAL A 135 -8.14 26.26 6.39
CA VAL A 135 -6.87 25.60 6.03
C VAL A 135 -7.10 24.15 5.58
N VAL A 136 -7.93 23.40 6.30
CA VAL A 136 -8.30 22.02 5.92
C VAL A 136 -9.02 21.99 4.58
N ASN A 137 -9.94 22.94 4.32
CA ASN A 137 -10.63 23.02 3.04
C ASN A 137 -9.72 23.45 1.88
N ALA A 138 -8.70 24.27 2.14
CA ALA A 138 -7.71 24.66 1.14
C ALA A 138 -6.72 23.53 0.79
N ILE A 139 -6.45 22.63 1.74
CA ILE A 139 -5.56 21.47 1.58
C ILE A 139 -6.35 20.20 1.16
N ALA A 140 -7.68 20.30 1.07
CA ALA A 140 -8.58 19.20 0.73
C ALA A 140 -8.34 18.46 -0.61
N PRO A 141 -7.67 19.00 -1.65
CA PRO A 141 -7.22 18.15 -2.75
C PRO A 141 -6.01 17.33 -2.30
N PHE A 142 -6.28 16.25 -1.56
CA PHE A 142 -5.29 15.35 -0.99
C PHE A 142 -4.52 14.51 -2.04
N GLY A 143 -4.85 14.58 -3.33
CA GLY A 143 -4.30 13.69 -4.37
C GLY A 143 -2.78 13.68 -4.46
N VAL A 144 -2.14 14.84 -4.41
CA VAL A 144 -0.67 14.94 -4.56
C VAL A 144 0.04 14.43 -3.30
N SER A 145 -0.45 14.80 -2.12
CA SER A 145 0.10 14.35 -0.83
C SER A 145 -0.07 12.84 -0.65
N ILE A 146 -1.23 12.30 -1.01
CA ILE A 146 -1.51 10.86 -1.01
C ILE A 146 -0.63 10.14 -2.04
N GLY A 147 -0.47 10.68 -3.25
CA GLY A 147 0.38 10.11 -4.29
C GLY A 147 1.86 10.04 -3.88
N LEU A 148 2.37 11.09 -3.26
CA LEU A 148 3.76 11.12 -2.76
C LEU A 148 3.98 10.16 -1.59
N LEU A 149 2.98 10.05 -0.70
CA LEU A 149 2.99 9.07 0.37
C LEU A 149 2.96 7.64 -0.21
N ALA A 150 2.04 7.36 -1.13
CA ALA A 150 1.91 6.06 -1.79
C ALA A 150 3.22 5.65 -2.46
N PHE A 151 3.90 6.59 -3.13
CA PHE A 151 5.20 6.35 -3.75
C PHE A 151 6.28 5.93 -2.73
N ILE A 152 6.36 6.59 -1.57
CA ILE A 152 7.28 6.21 -0.48
C ILE A 152 6.93 4.79 0.01
N PHE A 153 5.64 4.52 0.23
CA PHE A 153 5.16 3.23 0.72
C PHE A 153 5.48 2.09 -0.25
N VAL A 154 5.39 2.31 -1.56
CA VAL A 154 5.62 1.27 -2.56
C VAL A 154 7.04 0.74 -2.54
N TYR A 155 8.03 1.52 -2.11
CA TYR A 155 9.41 1.04 -1.97
C TYR A 155 9.74 0.60 -0.53
N TRP A 156 9.17 1.27 0.47
CA TRP A 156 9.40 0.98 1.87
C TRP A 156 8.85 -0.38 2.30
N LEU A 157 7.63 -0.73 1.87
CA LEU A 157 6.99 -1.99 2.25
C LEU A 157 7.76 -3.22 1.74
N PRO A 158 8.11 -3.33 0.44
CA PRO A 158 8.96 -4.42 -0.04
C PRO A 158 10.26 -4.58 0.75
N TYR A 159 10.92 -3.46 1.07
CA TYR A 159 12.17 -3.49 1.83
C TYR A 159 11.99 -4.12 3.22
N VAL A 160 10.98 -3.67 3.97
CA VAL A 160 10.65 -4.18 5.31
C VAL A 160 10.40 -5.70 5.27
N PHE A 161 9.63 -6.18 4.31
CA PHE A 161 9.26 -7.59 4.23
C PHE A 161 10.37 -8.49 3.67
N VAL A 162 11.23 -7.99 2.78
CA VAL A 162 12.39 -8.74 2.26
C VAL A 162 13.47 -8.87 3.34
N HIS A 163 13.79 -7.79 4.06
CA HIS A 163 14.87 -7.78 5.05
C HIS A 163 14.41 -8.08 6.49
N ARG A 164 13.09 -8.21 6.71
CA ARG A 164 12.44 -8.41 8.02
C ARG A 164 12.77 -7.31 9.05
N GLU A 165 13.01 -6.09 8.58
CA GLU A 165 13.34 -4.95 9.44
C GLU A 165 12.10 -4.10 9.78
N PHE A 166 11.45 -4.43 10.90
CA PHE A 166 10.26 -3.71 11.39
C PHE A 166 10.59 -2.46 12.24
N ARG A 167 11.79 -1.88 12.08
CA ARG A 167 12.22 -0.64 12.75
C ARG A 167 11.93 0.55 11.84
N LEU A 168 10.89 1.31 12.15
CA LEU A 168 10.33 2.34 11.28
C LEU A 168 11.36 3.33 10.70
N PHE A 169 12.12 4.03 11.55
CA PHE A 169 13.06 5.05 11.08
C PHE A 169 14.25 4.47 10.31
N THR A 170 14.76 3.31 10.74
CA THR A 170 15.89 2.66 10.09
C THR A 170 15.50 2.13 8.71
N SER A 171 14.37 1.42 8.62
CA SER A 171 13.89 0.85 7.36
C SER A 171 13.43 1.95 6.39
N LEU A 172 12.80 3.01 6.88
CA LEU A 172 12.39 4.14 6.05
C LEU A 172 13.61 4.88 5.48
N ARG A 173 14.61 5.20 6.30
CA ARG A 173 15.83 5.90 5.84
C ARG A 173 16.57 5.09 4.78
N ARG A 174 16.68 3.77 4.96
CA ARG A 174 17.33 2.88 4.00
C ARG A 174 16.53 2.74 2.71
N ALA A 175 15.22 2.56 2.81
CA ALA A 175 14.33 2.53 1.64
C ALA A 175 14.41 3.85 0.84
N LEU A 176 14.45 5.00 1.53
CA LEU A 176 14.56 6.31 0.88
C LEU A 176 15.91 6.47 0.15
N LYS A 177 17.02 6.04 0.78
CA LYS A 177 18.36 6.08 0.18
C LYS A 177 18.41 5.23 -1.10
N ILE A 178 17.81 4.04 -1.09
CA ILE A 178 17.75 3.16 -2.26
C ILE A 178 16.82 3.71 -3.35
N ALA A 179 15.67 4.29 -2.96
CA ALA A 179 14.77 4.94 -3.91
C ALA A 179 15.46 6.13 -4.61
N TRP A 180 16.25 6.90 -3.87
CA TRP A 180 17.00 8.05 -4.41
C TRP A 180 18.08 7.64 -5.42
N THR A 181 18.78 6.53 -5.18
CA THR A 181 19.80 6.03 -6.12
C THR A 181 19.21 5.38 -7.38
N ARG A 182 17.91 5.08 -7.39
CA ARG A 182 17.20 4.47 -8.53
C ARG A 182 16.06 5.32 -9.08
N LEU A 183 16.17 6.65 -8.98
CA LEU A 183 15.19 7.63 -9.47
C LEU A 183 14.76 7.43 -10.94
N ALA A 184 15.65 6.95 -11.82
CA ALA A 184 15.30 6.67 -13.22
C ALA A 184 14.34 5.46 -13.38
N HIS A 185 14.43 4.46 -12.51
CA HIS A 185 13.51 3.31 -12.50
C HIS A 185 12.24 3.59 -11.68
N CYS A 186 12.28 4.64 -10.84
CA CYS A 186 11.12 5.17 -10.14
C CYS A 186 10.07 5.78 -11.06
N GLY A 187 10.40 6.16 -12.31
CA GLY A 187 9.42 6.73 -13.25
C GLY A 187 8.27 5.77 -13.60
N PHE A 188 8.58 4.49 -13.84
CA PHE A 188 7.56 3.45 -14.11
C PHE A 188 6.69 3.18 -12.88
N LEU A 189 7.31 3.17 -11.69
CA LEU A 189 6.65 3.01 -10.39
C LEU A 189 5.76 4.20 -10.02
N ALA A 190 6.25 5.41 -10.26
CA ALA A 190 5.50 6.64 -10.09
C ALA A 190 4.30 6.66 -11.04
N LEU A 191 4.47 6.26 -12.30
CA LEU A 191 3.37 6.14 -13.25
C LEU A 191 2.32 5.13 -12.76
N LEU A 192 2.74 3.94 -12.33
CA LEU A 192 1.81 2.89 -11.85
C LEU A 192 0.97 3.32 -10.64
N VAL A 193 1.53 4.15 -9.76
CA VAL A 193 0.92 4.52 -8.47
C VAL A 193 0.18 5.85 -8.57
N ILE A 194 0.70 6.81 -9.34
CA ILE A 194 0.14 8.16 -9.47
C ILE A 194 -0.88 8.23 -10.59
N ALA A 195 -0.71 7.51 -11.70
CA ALA A 195 -1.66 7.56 -12.81
C ALA A 195 -3.10 7.22 -12.41
N PRO A 196 -3.39 6.19 -11.59
CA PRO A 196 -4.76 5.91 -11.16
C PRO A 196 -5.36 7.04 -10.33
N ILE A 197 -4.54 7.69 -9.50
CA ILE A 197 -4.96 8.81 -8.64
C ILE A 197 -5.29 10.03 -9.49
N VAL A 198 -4.42 10.38 -10.43
CA VAL A 198 -4.61 11.51 -11.34
C VAL A 198 -5.83 11.29 -12.24
N VAL A 199 -6.00 10.09 -12.78
CA VAL A 199 -7.17 9.72 -13.58
C VAL A 199 -8.45 9.79 -12.73
N SER A 200 -8.39 9.38 -11.46
CA SER A 200 -9.52 9.48 -10.54
C SER A 200 -9.90 10.93 -10.22
N GLU A 201 -8.94 11.85 -10.11
CA GLU A 201 -9.23 13.27 -9.86
C GLU A 201 -9.75 14.02 -11.10
N LEU A 202 -9.42 13.53 -12.29
CA LEU A 202 -9.94 14.05 -13.56
C LEU A 202 -11.38 13.60 -13.84
N LEU A 203 -11.90 12.60 -13.11
CA LEU A 203 -13.26 12.12 -13.26
C LEU A 203 -14.25 13.07 -12.57
N PRO A 204 -15.41 13.36 -13.19
CA PRO A 204 -16.45 14.16 -12.56
C PRO A 204 -16.94 13.50 -11.26
N ALA A 205 -17.23 14.29 -10.22
CA ALA A 205 -17.75 13.79 -8.94
C ALA A 205 -19.10 13.05 -9.03
N ALA A 206 -19.77 13.13 -10.18
CA ALA A 206 -20.99 12.37 -10.50
C ALA A 206 -20.69 11.07 -11.29
N SER A 207 -19.46 10.54 -11.21
CA SER A 207 -19.12 9.27 -11.81
C SER A 207 -20.01 8.15 -11.26
N PRO A 208 -20.43 7.20 -12.10
CA PRO A 208 -21.22 6.07 -11.62
C PRO A 208 -20.34 5.15 -10.78
N ALA A 209 -20.90 4.59 -9.69
CA ALA A 209 -20.17 3.83 -8.68
C ALA A 209 -19.38 2.62 -9.22
N TRP A 210 -19.80 2.04 -10.35
CA TRP A 210 -19.06 0.94 -11.01
C TRP A 210 -17.71 1.42 -11.56
N LEU A 211 -17.59 2.69 -11.95
CA LEU A 211 -16.38 3.27 -12.50
C LEU A 211 -15.35 3.49 -11.37
N ASP A 212 -15.80 3.99 -10.22
CA ASP A 212 -14.97 4.13 -9.02
C ASP A 212 -14.48 2.75 -8.51
N LEU A 213 -15.37 1.75 -8.52
CA LEU A 213 -15.01 0.37 -8.19
C LEU A 213 -13.93 -0.17 -9.14
N SER A 214 -14.10 0.05 -10.45
CA SER A 214 -13.16 -0.40 -11.48
C SER A 214 -11.79 0.27 -11.32
N MET A 215 -11.77 1.58 -11.04
CA MET A 215 -10.55 2.34 -10.78
C MET A 215 -9.86 1.88 -9.50
N SER A 216 -10.62 1.55 -8.46
CA SER A 216 -10.09 1.00 -7.20
C SER A 216 -9.42 -0.37 -7.41
N VAL A 217 -10.06 -1.26 -8.18
CA VAL A 217 -9.48 -2.57 -8.53
C VAL A 217 -8.23 -2.41 -9.39
N LEU A 218 -8.28 -1.55 -10.40
CA LEU A 218 -7.14 -1.29 -11.28
C LEU A 218 -5.96 -0.71 -10.50
N SER A 219 -6.22 0.31 -9.67
CA SER A 219 -5.22 0.91 -8.79
C SER A 219 -4.60 -0.12 -7.83
N GLY A 220 -5.43 -0.98 -7.26
CA GLY A 220 -4.98 -2.09 -6.42
C GLY A 220 -4.06 -3.04 -7.17
N LEU A 221 -4.46 -3.50 -8.36
CA LEU A 221 -3.64 -4.39 -9.20
C LEU A 221 -2.30 -3.75 -9.57
N LEU A 222 -2.30 -2.49 -10.01
CA LEU A 222 -1.07 -1.77 -10.35
C LEU A 222 -0.15 -1.61 -9.14
N SER A 223 -0.71 -1.38 -7.96
CA SER A 223 0.04 -1.33 -6.70
C SER A 223 0.70 -2.67 -6.36
N TRP A 224 0.00 -3.80 -6.57
CA TRP A 224 0.57 -5.14 -6.38
C TRP A 224 1.65 -5.49 -7.39
N ILE A 225 1.49 -5.07 -8.65
CA ILE A 225 2.50 -5.22 -9.70
C ILE A 225 3.77 -4.44 -9.32
N ALA A 226 3.60 -3.18 -8.90
CA ALA A 226 4.68 -2.33 -8.44
C ALA A 226 5.42 -2.94 -7.23
N TYR A 227 4.67 -3.44 -6.24
CA TYR A 227 5.23 -4.13 -5.08
C TYR A 227 6.06 -5.35 -5.50
N LEU A 228 5.51 -6.24 -6.33
CA LEU A 228 6.19 -7.46 -6.73
C LEU A 228 7.44 -7.19 -7.57
N TYR A 229 7.39 -6.19 -8.44
CA TYR A 229 8.55 -5.72 -9.19
C TYR A 229 9.66 -5.26 -8.24
N CYS A 230 9.35 -4.42 -7.25
CA CYS A 230 10.31 -4.00 -6.23
C CYS A 230 10.91 -5.17 -5.45
N VAL A 231 10.08 -6.15 -5.05
CA VAL A 231 10.54 -7.36 -4.36
C VAL A 231 11.53 -8.14 -5.21
N GLN A 232 11.22 -8.38 -6.49
CA GLN A 232 12.10 -9.13 -7.40
C GLN A 232 13.45 -8.43 -7.57
N VAL A 233 13.44 -7.11 -7.77
CA VAL A 233 14.66 -6.30 -7.92
C VAL A 233 15.51 -6.33 -6.65
N LEU A 234 14.89 -6.23 -5.47
CA LEU A 234 15.59 -6.29 -4.16
C LEU A 234 16.18 -7.68 -3.90
N GLN A 235 15.47 -8.76 -4.25
CA GLN A 235 15.96 -10.13 -4.10
C GLN A 235 17.15 -10.44 -5.02
N GLN A 236 17.16 -9.88 -6.22
CA GLN A 236 18.23 -10.09 -7.21
C GLN A 236 19.50 -9.28 -6.92
N ASN A 237 19.38 -8.19 -6.15
CA ASN A 237 20.49 -7.29 -5.85
C ASN A 237 20.69 -7.15 -4.33
N PRO A 238 21.10 -8.22 -3.61
CA PRO A 238 21.28 -8.18 -2.16
C PRO A 238 22.34 -7.17 -1.69
N THR A 239 23.28 -6.81 -2.57
CA THR A 239 24.31 -5.78 -2.31
C THR A 239 23.74 -4.37 -2.18
N LEU A 240 22.57 -4.06 -2.75
CA LEU A 240 21.88 -2.78 -2.52
C LEU A 240 21.40 -2.63 -1.07
N GLY A 241 21.06 -3.74 -0.41
CA GLY A 241 20.73 -3.77 1.02
C GLY A 241 21.96 -3.56 1.89
N ALA A 242 23.11 -4.13 1.49
CA ALA A 242 24.39 -4.02 2.22
C ALA A 242 25.09 -2.65 2.05
N ALA A 243 25.03 -2.04 0.86
CA ALA A 243 25.62 -0.71 0.60
C ALA A 243 24.79 0.45 1.20
N ALA A 244 23.56 0.16 1.64
CA ALA A 244 22.70 1.08 2.38
C ALA A 244 22.85 0.98 3.90
N ALA A 245 23.62 -0.01 4.41
CA ALA A 245 24.00 -0.13 5.83
C ALA A 245 25.05 0.93 6.20
#